data_AF-A0A957KUJ0-F1
#
_entry.id   AF-A0A957KUJ0-F1
#
_cell.length_a   1.000
_cell.length_b   1.000
_cell.length_c   1.000
_cell.angle_alpha   90.00
_cell.angle_beta   90.00
_cell.angle_gamma   90.00
#
_symmetry.space_group_name_H-M   'P 1'
#
loop_
_entity.id
_entity.type
_entity.pdbx_description
1 polymer ?
#
loop_
_entity_poly.entity_id
_entity_poly.type
_entity_poly.pdbx_seq_one_letter_code
_entity_poly.pdbx_strand_id
1 'polypeptide(L)'
;LAPNGKVIVHWKPNNLVAHHKLVEAARKMMRDAGYPFVFVQPMGIDTNSHQCGTARFGTDPATSVLDPFCRTHDVENLYVVDSSFFPSSAAMNPALTIAAQALRVAEKIGD
;
A
#
# COMPACT_ATOMS: atom_id res chain seq x y z
N LEU A 1 -17.80 -3.97 -2.42
CA LEU A 1 -18.62 -2.78 -2.05
C LEU A 1 -19.87 -3.29 -1.33
N ALA A 2 -20.48 -2.48 -0.47
CA ALA A 2 -21.82 -2.76 0.04
C ALA A 2 -22.85 -2.71 -1.09
N PRO A 3 -24.06 -3.28 -0.94
CA PRO A 3 -25.10 -3.24 -1.98
C PRO A 3 -25.47 -1.82 -2.45
N ASN A 4 -25.22 -0.79 -1.63
CA ASN A 4 -25.42 0.62 -1.95
C ASN A 4 -24.18 1.31 -2.54
N GLY A 5 -23.16 0.56 -2.94
CA GLY A 5 -21.92 1.08 -3.53
C GLY A 5 -20.90 1.62 -2.53
N LYS A 6 -21.16 1.60 -1.21
CA LYS A 6 -20.16 2.06 -0.24
C LYS A 6 -18.92 1.16 -0.18
N VAL A 7 -17.76 1.77 0.00
CA VAL A 7 -16.53 1.06 0.33
C VAL A 7 -16.69 0.41 1.70
N ILE A 8 -16.40 -0.89 1.80
CA ILE A 8 -16.36 -1.62 3.06
C ILE A 8 -14.88 -1.80 3.41
N VAL A 9 -14.50 -1.35 4.60
CA VAL A 9 -13.14 -1.54 5.12
C VAL A 9 -13.19 -2.47 6.32
N HIS A 10 -12.60 -3.66 6.17
CA HIS A 10 -12.33 -4.54 7.28
C HIS A 10 -10.92 -4.28 7.77
N TRP A 11 -10.80 -3.73 8.96
CA TRP A 11 -9.51 -3.40 9.54
C TRP A 11 -9.34 -4.12 10.88
N LYS A 12 -8.18 -4.76 11.03
CA LYS A 12 -7.73 -5.37 12.27
C LYS A 12 -6.30 -4.87 12.53
N PRO A 13 -6.05 -4.19 13.67
CA PRO A 13 -4.70 -3.85 14.07
C PRO A 13 -3.80 -5.08 14.05
N ASN A 14 -2.64 -4.93 13.42
CA ASN A 14 -1.60 -5.96 13.38
C ASN A 14 -0.24 -5.32 13.69
N ASN A 15 0.77 -6.16 13.96
CA ASN A 15 2.16 -5.73 14.18
C ASN A 15 2.37 -4.69 15.31
N LEU A 16 1.49 -4.66 16.31
CA LEU A 16 1.52 -3.65 17.39
C LEU A 16 2.78 -3.72 18.26
N VAL A 17 3.39 -4.91 18.42
CA VAL A 17 4.64 -5.05 19.17
C VAL A 17 5.78 -4.26 18.53
N ALA A 18 5.93 -4.34 17.21
CA ALA A 18 6.94 -3.57 16.48
C ALA A 18 6.62 -2.07 16.51
N HIS A 19 5.34 -1.70 16.37
CA HIS A 19 4.89 -0.32 16.48
C HIS A 19 5.22 0.30 17.84
N HIS A 20 4.91 -0.38 18.95
CA HIS A 20 5.22 0.12 20.29
C HIS A 20 6.74 0.30 20.49
N LYS A 21 7.56 -0.64 20.01
CA LYS A 21 9.03 -0.50 20.05
C LYS A 21 9.52 0.74 19.27
N LEU A 22 8.95 1.00 18.09
CA LEU A 22 9.27 2.19 17.31
C LEU A 22 8.88 3.48 18.05
N VAL A 23 7.68 3.52 18.64
CA VAL A 23 7.20 4.67 19.41
C VAL A 23 8.11 4.94 20.61
N GLU A 24 8.51 3.92 21.36
CA GLU A 24 9.43 4.09 22.50
C GLU A 24 10.81 4.59 22.07
N ALA A 25 11.37 4.05 20.98
CA ALA A 25 12.64 4.51 20.43
C ALA A 25 12.57 5.97 19.98
N ALA A 26 11.52 6.33 19.22
CA ALA A 26 11.31 7.71 18.75
C ALA A 26 11.12 8.68 19.92
N ARG A 27 10.33 8.30 20.94
CA ARG A 27 10.16 9.11 22.17
C ARG A 27 11.49 9.33 22.89
N LYS A 28 12.34 8.30 22.96
CA LYS A 28 13.68 8.44 23.55
C LYS A 28 14.54 9.42 22.76
N MET A 29 14.59 9.28 21.44
CA MET A 29 15.35 10.19 20.56
C MET A 29 14.91 11.65 20.73
N MET A 30 13.60 11.91 20.79
CA MET A 30 13.08 13.27 21.01
C MET A 30 13.48 13.83 22.38
N ARG A 31 13.44 13.02 23.45
CA ARG A 31 13.91 13.45 24.77
C ARG A 31 15.40 13.75 24.79
N ASP A 32 16.21 12.89 24.17
CA ASP A 32 17.66 13.08 24.06
C ASP A 32 17.99 14.38 23.26
N ALA A 33 17.12 14.75 22.30
CA ALA A 33 17.22 16.00 21.55
C ALA A 33 16.72 17.25 22.31
N GLY A 34 16.34 17.12 23.58
CA GLY A 34 15.97 18.25 24.44
C GLY A 34 14.48 18.60 24.46
N TYR A 35 13.60 17.76 23.92
CA TYR A 35 12.14 17.96 24.01
C TYR A 35 11.59 17.31 25.30
N PRO A 36 11.27 18.10 26.36
CA PRO A 36 10.89 17.54 27.67
C PRO A 36 9.48 16.93 27.67
N PHE A 37 8.61 17.36 26.76
CA PHE A 37 7.25 16.84 26.62
C PHE A 37 7.09 16.24 25.22
N VAL A 38 6.76 14.95 25.17
CA VAL A 38 6.53 14.21 23.92
C VAL A 38 5.16 13.56 23.99
N PHE A 39 4.21 14.10 23.23
CA PHE A 39 2.85 13.57 23.10
C PHE A 39 2.78 12.57 21.95
N VAL A 40 1.94 11.54 22.08
CA VAL A 40 1.73 10.52 21.05
C VAL A 40 0.25 10.51 20.70
N GLN A 41 -0.05 10.66 19.42
CA GLN A 41 -1.39 10.55 18.88
C GLN A 41 -1.41 9.43 17.84
N PRO A 42 -2.05 8.29 18.15
CA PRO A 42 -2.27 7.24 17.16
C PRO A 42 -3.21 7.73 16.05
N MET A 43 -2.95 7.29 14.82
CA MET A 43 -3.84 7.52 13.69
C MET A 43 -4.71 6.28 13.45
N GLY A 44 -6.01 6.48 13.23
CA GLY A 44 -6.96 5.41 12.96
C GLY A 44 -7.04 5.05 11.47
N ILE A 45 -7.95 4.13 11.14
CA ILE A 45 -8.20 3.72 9.74
C ILE A 45 -8.78 4.87 8.89
N ASP A 46 -9.39 5.85 9.53
CA ASP A 46 -9.95 7.07 8.92
C ASP A 46 -8.89 7.93 8.22
N THR A 47 -7.61 7.80 8.59
CA THR A 47 -6.51 8.56 7.97
C THR A 47 -5.81 7.79 6.84
N ASN A 48 -6.31 6.61 6.45
CA ASN A 48 -5.64 5.79 5.45
C ASN A 48 -5.60 6.48 4.07
N SER A 49 -4.40 6.80 3.61
CA SER A 49 -4.14 7.46 2.32
C SER A 49 -3.39 6.56 1.32
N HIS A 50 -3.05 5.33 1.70
CA HIS A 50 -2.23 4.41 0.88
C HIS A 50 -2.99 3.11 0.60
N GLN A 51 -4.18 3.22 0.03
CA GLN A 51 -4.98 2.07 -0.37
C GLN A 51 -4.28 1.33 -1.51
N CYS A 52 -4.11 0.02 -1.35
CA CYS A 52 -3.35 -0.83 -2.27
C CYS A 52 -4.05 -2.18 -2.43
N GLY A 53 -3.76 -2.88 -3.53
CA GLY A 53 -4.05 -4.31 -3.65
C GLY A 53 -5.48 -4.71 -4.04
N THR A 54 -6.27 -3.81 -4.63
CA THR A 54 -7.62 -4.13 -5.14
C THR A 54 -7.60 -4.92 -6.45
N ALA A 55 -6.51 -4.85 -7.23
CA ALA A 55 -6.28 -5.60 -8.45
C ALA A 55 -4.84 -6.11 -8.49
N ARG A 56 -4.49 -6.93 -7.50
CA ARG A 56 -3.10 -7.39 -7.27
C ARG A 56 -2.53 -8.04 -8.53
N PHE A 57 -1.27 -7.75 -8.81
CA PHE A 57 -0.52 -8.56 -9.77
C PHE A 57 -0.11 -9.91 -9.18
N GLY A 58 0.27 -10.84 -10.05
CA GLY A 58 0.82 -12.15 -9.69
C GLY A 58 1.07 -12.98 -10.93
N THR A 59 1.69 -14.15 -10.74
CA THR A 59 1.97 -15.08 -11.83
C THR A 59 0.86 -16.12 -12.04
N ASP A 60 -0.13 -16.15 -11.15
CA ASP A 60 -1.23 -17.11 -11.17
C ASP A 60 -2.58 -16.39 -11.34
N PRO A 61 -3.29 -16.60 -12.47
CA PRO A 61 -4.57 -15.98 -12.73
C PRO A 61 -5.68 -16.41 -11.75
N ALA A 62 -5.52 -17.54 -11.04
CA ALA A 62 -6.49 -17.96 -10.03
C ALA A 62 -6.41 -17.11 -8.74
N THR A 63 -5.31 -16.39 -8.52
CA THR A 63 -5.04 -15.65 -7.28
C THR A 63 -4.69 -14.18 -7.48
N SER A 64 -4.58 -13.73 -8.74
CA SER A 64 -4.24 -12.36 -9.13
C SER A 64 -5.08 -11.88 -10.31
N VAL A 65 -5.28 -10.57 -10.40
CA VAL A 65 -6.05 -9.93 -11.48
C VAL A 65 -5.13 -9.58 -12.65
N LEU A 66 -3.90 -9.21 -12.33
CA LEU A 66 -2.91 -8.74 -13.28
C LEU A 66 -1.69 -9.66 -13.32
N ASP A 67 -1.00 -9.72 -14.45
CA ASP A 67 0.35 -10.25 -14.54
C ASP A 67 1.39 -9.25 -13.94
N PRO A 68 2.67 -9.62 -13.77
CA PRO A 68 3.69 -8.73 -13.21
C PRO A 68 4.00 -7.47 -14.03
N PHE A 69 3.43 -7.34 -15.23
CA PHE A 69 3.47 -6.15 -16.08
C PHE A 69 2.12 -5.42 -16.11
N CYS A 70 1.29 -5.64 -15.09
CA CYS A 70 0.03 -4.94 -14.89
C CYS A 70 -1.00 -5.12 -16.02
N ARG A 71 -0.81 -6.10 -16.90
CA ARG A 71 -1.81 -6.52 -17.88
C ARG A 71 -2.81 -7.45 -17.21
N THR A 72 -4.08 -7.38 -17.54
CA THR A 72 -5.05 -8.34 -17.00
C THR A 72 -4.78 -9.74 -17.58
N HIS A 73 -5.10 -10.79 -16.80
CA HIS A 73 -5.02 -12.16 -17.31
C HIS A 73 -6.13 -12.46 -18.34
N ASP A 74 -7.26 -11.75 -18.26
CA ASP A 74 -8.46 -12.02 -19.05
C ASP A 74 -8.52 -11.28 -20.39
N VAL A 75 -7.81 -10.15 -20.53
CA VAL A 75 -7.91 -9.25 -21.69
C VAL A 75 -6.52 -8.75 -22.10
N GLU A 76 -6.03 -9.22 -23.25
CA GLU A 76 -4.64 -9.03 -23.68
C GLU A 76 -4.20 -7.57 -23.89
N ASN A 77 -5.14 -6.65 -24.13
CA ASN A 77 -4.86 -5.24 -24.37
C ASN A 77 -5.34 -4.30 -23.24
N LEU A 78 -5.62 -4.85 -22.06
CA LEU A 78 -6.07 -4.08 -20.90
C LEU A 78 -5.00 -4.08 -19.80
N TYR A 79 -4.62 -2.87 -19.36
CA TYR A 79 -3.61 -2.67 -18.33
C TYR A 79 -4.16 -1.78 -17.21
N VAL A 80 -3.76 -2.07 -15.97
CA VAL A 80 -4.12 -1.28 -14.78
C VAL A 80 -2.86 -0.93 -14.00
N VAL A 81 -2.46 0.35 -14.03
CA VAL A 81 -1.21 0.80 -13.40
C VAL A 81 -1.48 1.93 -12.40
N ASP A 82 -1.74 1.55 -11.17
CA ASP A 82 -1.93 2.42 -10.00
C ASP A 82 -1.56 1.65 -8.71
N SER A 83 -1.97 2.10 -7.52
CA SER A 83 -1.67 1.36 -6.28
C SER A 83 -2.37 0.00 -6.15
N SER A 84 -3.33 -0.32 -7.01
CA SER A 84 -4.10 -1.56 -6.95
C SER A 84 -3.26 -2.82 -7.23
N PHE A 85 -2.15 -2.70 -7.97
CA PHE A 85 -1.32 -3.85 -8.36
C PHE A 85 -0.55 -4.46 -7.19
N PHE A 86 -0.35 -3.74 -6.10
CA PHE A 86 0.49 -4.18 -4.98
C PHE A 86 -0.07 -5.43 -4.31
N PRO A 87 0.70 -6.54 -4.22
CA PRO A 87 0.28 -7.71 -3.44
C PRO A 87 0.15 -7.41 -1.94
N SER A 88 0.98 -6.48 -1.46
CA SER A 88 0.97 -5.90 -0.11
C SER A 88 1.39 -4.43 -0.19
N SER A 89 0.81 -3.59 0.66
CA SER A 89 1.31 -2.22 0.85
C SER A 89 2.77 -2.25 1.32
N ALA A 90 3.54 -1.27 0.89
CA ALA A 90 4.91 -1.05 1.34
C ALA A 90 4.95 -0.41 2.73
N ALA A 91 6.12 -0.46 3.39
CA ALA A 91 6.39 0.29 4.63
C ALA A 91 6.55 1.81 4.41
N MET A 92 6.67 2.23 3.15
CA MET A 92 6.89 3.62 2.73
C MET A 92 5.77 4.06 1.78
N ASN A 93 5.72 5.35 1.47
CA ASN A 93 4.72 5.92 0.54
C ASN A 93 4.81 5.23 -0.84
N PRO A 94 3.68 4.76 -1.42
CA PRO A 94 3.69 3.92 -2.62
C PRO A 94 3.93 4.72 -3.92
N ALA A 95 3.82 6.04 -3.89
CA ALA A 95 3.82 6.88 -5.09
C ALA A 95 5.03 6.65 -6.02
N LEU A 96 6.25 6.56 -5.46
CA LEU A 96 7.44 6.35 -6.28
C LEU A 96 7.48 4.95 -6.90
N THR A 97 7.00 3.93 -6.17
CA THR A 97 6.89 2.56 -6.69
C THR A 97 5.82 2.48 -7.79
N ILE A 98 4.72 3.21 -7.66
CA ILE A 98 3.70 3.32 -8.72
C ILE A 98 4.31 3.94 -9.98
N ALA A 99 5.02 5.06 -9.84
CA ALA A 99 5.67 5.73 -10.96
C ALA A 99 6.72 4.84 -11.63
N ALA A 100 7.54 4.13 -10.85
CA ALA A 100 8.53 3.21 -11.37
C ALA A 100 7.89 2.04 -12.15
N GLN A 101 6.79 1.46 -11.62
CA GLN A 101 6.05 0.41 -12.31
C GLN A 101 5.39 0.93 -13.59
N ALA A 102 4.84 2.14 -13.57
CA ALA A 102 4.26 2.78 -14.75
C ALA A 102 5.27 2.93 -15.89
N LEU A 103 6.49 3.40 -15.59
CA LEU A 103 7.56 3.50 -16.58
C LEU A 103 7.94 2.13 -17.15
N ARG A 104 8.13 1.13 -16.28
CA ARG A 104 8.46 -0.25 -16.67
C ARG A 104 7.38 -0.87 -17.57
N VAL A 105 6.10 -0.64 -17.28
CA VAL A 105 4.97 -1.18 -18.07
C VAL A 105 4.85 -0.44 -19.40
N ALA A 106 5.04 0.89 -19.40
CA ALA A 106 5.00 1.68 -20.63
C ALA A 106 6.09 1.26 -21.62
N GLU A 107 7.31 1.01 -21.15
CA GLU A 107 8.39 0.44 -21.97
C GLU A 107 7.97 -0.89 -22.59
N LYS A 108 7.35 -1.78 -21.80
CA LYS A 108 6.89 -3.09 -22.28
C LYS A 108 5.76 -3.02 -23.32
N ILE A 109 4.93 -1.98 -23.29
CA ILE A 109 3.85 -1.75 -24.27
C ILE A 109 4.39 -1.13 -25.56
N GLY A 110 5.47 -0.35 -25.47
CA GLY A 110 6.08 0.34 -26.61
C GLY A 110 6.94 -0.58 -27.51
N ASP A 111 7.39 -1.72 -26.98
CA ASP A 111 8.07 -2.79 -27.70
C ASP A 111 7.11 -3.67 -28.53
#